data_AF-A0A7L3ZFB1-F1
#
_entry.id   AF-A0A7L3ZFB1-F1
#
_cell.length_a   1.000
_cell.length_b   1.000
_cell.length_c   1.000
_cell.angle_alpha   90.00
_cell.angle_beta   90.00
_cell.angle_gamma   90.00
#
_symmetry.space_group_name_H-M   'P 1'
#
loop_
_entity.id
_entity.type
_entity.pdbx_description
1 polymer ?
#
loop_
_entity_poly.entity_id
_entity_poly.type
_entity_poly.pdbx_seq_one_letter_code
_entity_poly.pdbx_strand_id
1 'polypeptide(L)'
;VQQVFKQLFYMINAVALNNLLLRKDVCSWSTGMQLRFNISQLEEWLHGKNLQHSGAAQNLEPLIQAAQLLQLKKKTSEDAEAICSLCTSLTTQQMHLQERNDPPQLLLDFKHMFPVFFPFNPSSITMDSIHLPASLNLEFLNKV
;
A
#
# COMPACT_ATOMS: atom_id res chain seq x y z
N VAL A 1 1.47 -14.62 1.52
CA VAL A 1 0.52 -13.68 0.86
C VAL A 1 0.53 -12.26 1.45
N GLN A 2 0.77 -12.07 2.76
CA GLN A 2 0.79 -10.73 3.38
C GLN A 2 1.70 -9.71 2.67
N GLN A 3 2.92 -10.12 2.31
CA GLN A 3 3.87 -9.27 1.59
C GLN A 3 3.36 -8.81 0.21
N VAL A 4 2.55 -9.62 -0.48
CA VAL A 4 1.91 -9.25 -1.76
C VAL A 4 0.91 -8.11 -1.54
N PHE A 5 0.08 -8.21 -0.49
CA PHE A 5 -0.89 -7.16 -0.19
C PHE A 5 -0.24 -5.88 0.31
N LYS A 6 0.85 -5.98 1.08
CA LYS A 6 1.67 -4.82 1.44
C LYS A 6 2.18 -4.07 0.21
N GLN A 7 2.71 -4.79 -0.78
CA GLN A 7 3.17 -4.23 -2.05
C GLN A 7 2.03 -3.62 -2.87
N LEU A 8 0.90 -4.30 -2.97
CA LEU A 8 -0.27 -3.82 -3.71
C LEU A 8 -0.80 -2.49 -3.13
N PHE A 9 -0.92 -2.40 -1.80
CA PHE A 9 -1.41 -1.19 -1.14
C PHE A 9 -0.43 -0.02 -1.29
N TYR A 10 0.88 -0.30 -1.30
CA TYR A 10 1.87 0.71 -1.62
C TYR A 10 1.72 1.23 -3.06
N MET A 11 1.50 0.35 -4.04
CA MET A 11 1.26 0.78 -5.43
C MET A 11 -0.02 1.61 -5.55
N ILE A 12 -1.10 1.23 -4.86
CA ILE A 12 -2.34 2.00 -4.82
C ILE A 12 -2.06 3.41 -4.28
N ASN A 13 -1.36 3.52 -3.15
CA ASN A 13 -0.97 4.81 -2.58
C ASN A 13 -0.12 5.63 -3.56
N ALA A 14 0.95 5.05 -4.11
CA ALA A 14 1.85 5.73 -5.01
C ALA A 14 1.14 6.28 -6.26
N VAL A 15 0.31 5.46 -6.90
CA VAL A 15 -0.43 5.86 -8.10
C VAL A 15 -1.49 6.92 -7.75
N ALA A 16 -2.23 6.76 -6.67
CA ALA A 16 -3.25 7.71 -6.27
C ALA A 16 -2.65 9.07 -5.89
N LEU A 17 -1.59 9.07 -5.08
CA LEU A 17 -0.91 10.29 -4.64
C LEU A 17 -0.23 11.00 -5.81
N ASN A 18 0.46 10.28 -6.69
CA ASN A 18 1.06 10.88 -7.89
C ASN A 18 0.01 11.50 -8.81
N ASN A 19 -1.16 10.85 -8.98
CA ASN A 19 -2.25 11.42 -9.76
C ASN A 19 -2.82 12.70 -9.14
N LEU A 20 -2.89 12.79 -7.81
CA LEU A 20 -3.30 14.01 -7.12
C LEU A 20 -2.27 15.13 -7.24
N LEU A 21 -0.97 14.79 -7.15
CA LEU A 21 0.13 15.76 -7.26
C LEU A 21 0.30 16.31 -8.68
N LEU A 22 0.06 15.49 -9.70
CA LEU A 22 0.23 15.87 -11.11
C LEU A 22 -0.99 16.61 -11.70
N ARG A 23 -2.18 16.45 -11.12
CA ARG A 23 -3.43 17.01 -11.65
C ARG A 23 -4.11 17.94 -10.65
N LYS A 24 -4.03 19.24 -10.91
CA LYS A 24 -4.63 20.27 -10.04
C LYS A 24 -6.17 20.30 -10.11
N ASP A 25 -6.75 19.80 -11.19
CA ASP A 25 -8.20 19.75 -11.46
C ASP A 25 -8.94 18.70 -10.61
N VAL A 26 -8.24 17.71 -10.07
CA VAL A 26 -8.84 16.67 -9.22
C VAL A 26 -8.78 16.97 -7.73
N CYS A 27 -8.09 18.05 -7.33
CA CYS A 27 -7.90 18.47 -5.95
C CYS A 27 -9.14 19.19 -5.39
N SER A 28 -10.22 18.43 -5.16
CA SER A 28 -11.51 18.95 -4.67
C SER A 28 -11.93 18.29 -3.35
N TRP A 29 -12.84 18.96 -2.63
CA TRP A 29 -13.41 18.43 -1.39
C TRP A 29 -14.15 17.10 -1.60
N SER A 30 -14.90 16.99 -2.69
CA SER A 30 -15.61 15.75 -3.05
C SER A 30 -14.63 14.61 -3.36
N THR A 31 -13.52 14.90 -4.04
CA THR A 31 -12.44 13.92 -4.24
C THR A 31 -11.86 13.45 -2.90
N GLY A 32 -11.62 14.37 -1.96
CA GLY A 32 -11.16 14.02 -0.62
C GLY A 32 -12.13 13.09 0.13
N MET A 33 -13.43 13.37 0.06
CA MET A 33 -14.46 12.53 0.69
C MET A 33 -14.53 11.13 0.05
N GLN A 34 -14.48 11.06 -1.28
CA GLN A 34 -14.43 9.79 -2.01
C GLN A 34 -13.19 8.97 -1.65
N LEU A 35 -12.02 9.61 -1.53
CA LEU A 35 -10.79 8.94 -1.13
C LEU A 35 -10.89 8.35 0.28
N ARG A 36 -11.43 9.10 1.25
CA ARG A 36 -11.65 8.57 2.61
C ARG A 36 -12.56 7.34 2.60
N PHE A 37 -13.68 7.41 1.88
CA PHE A 37 -14.58 6.27 1.75
C PHE A 37 -13.85 5.06 1.15
N ASN A 38 -13.13 5.25 0.04
CA ASN A 38 -12.39 4.17 -0.61
C ASN A 38 -11.33 3.56 0.31
N ILE A 39 -10.60 4.38 1.08
CA ILE A 39 -9.59 3.90 2.05
C ILE A 39 -10.27 3.08 3.14
N SER A 40 -11.39 3.53 3.71
CA SER A 40 -12.13 2.76 4.72
C SER A 40 -12.60 1.40 4.19
N GLN A 41 -13.07 1.33 2.94
CA GLN A 41 -13.41 0.04 2.31
C GLN A 41 -12.19 -0.88 2.15
N LEU A 42 -11.01 -0.32 1.84
CA LEU A 42 -9.77 -1.09 1.75
C LEU A 42 -9.31 -1.62 3.12
N GLU A 43 -9.42 -0.80 4.17
CA GLU A 43 -9.11 -1.20 5.55
C GLU A 43 -10.07 -2.28 6.06
N GLU A 44 -11.36 -2.14 5.78
CA GLU A 44 -12.37 -3.15 6.11
C GLU A 44 -12.12 -4.45 5.35
N TRP A 45 -11.73 -4.39 4.08
CA TRP A 45 -11.35 -5.56 3.30
C TRP A 45 -10.13 -6.28 3.91
N LEU A 46 -9.11 -5.55 4.35
CA LEU A 46 -7.98 -6.13 5.09
C LEU A 46 -8.45 -6.82 6.38
N HIS A 47 -9.46 -6.27 7.05
CA HIS A 47 -10.01 -6.83 8.28
C HIS A 47 -10.70 -8.15 8.02
N GLY A 48 -11.61 -8.18 7.03
CA GLY A 48 -12.32 -9.39 6.62
C GLY A 48 -11.41 -10.51 6.10
N LYS A 49 -10.17 -10.20 5.72
CA LYS A 49 -9.16 -11.18 5.29
C LYS A 49 -8.12 -11.54 6.34
N ASN A 50 -8.23 -11.04 7.58
CA ASN A 50 -7.23 -11.21 8.65
C ASN A 50 -5.83 -10.71 8.24
N LEU A 51 -5.76 -9.65 7.44
CA LEU A 51 -4.52 -9.07 6.91
C LEU A 51 -4.09 -7.77 7.62
N GLN A 52 -4.69 -7.44 8.77
CA GLN A 52 -4.39 -6.23 9.54
C GLN A 52 -2.91 -6.12 9.92
N HIS A 53 -2.28 -7.24 10.25
CA HIS A 53 -0.85 -7.31 10.62
C HIS A 53 0.10 -7.32 9.41
N SER A 54 -0.39 -7.24 8.18
CA SER A 54 0.46 -7.27 6.96
C SER A 54 1.28 -6.00 6.76
N GLY A 55 0.97 -4.92 7.48
CA GLY A 55 1.52 -3.58 7.25
C GLY A 55 0.98 -2.89 6.01
N ALA A 56 -0.03 -3.44 5.33
CA ALA A 56 -0.63 -2.86 4.14
C ALA A 56 -1.37 -1.54 4.41
N ALA A 57 -2.10 -1.44 5.54
CA ALA A 57 -2.82 -0.22 5.91
C ALA A 57 -1.89 0.99 6.16
N GLN A 58 -0.73 0.74 6.76
CA GLN A 58 0.29 1.77 7.04
C GLN A 58 0.80 2.45 5.77
N ASN A 59 0.79 1.73 4.64
CA ASN A 59 1.20 2.29 3.35
C ASN A 59 0.18 3.29 2.78
N LEU A 60 -1.06 3.35 3.31
CA LEU A 60 -2.09 4.30 2.87
C LEU A 60 -2.06 5.63 3.64
N GLU A 61 -1.26 5.73 4.70
CA GLU A 61 -1.15 6.94 5.54
C GLU A 61 -0.94 8.23 4.73
N PRO A 62 -0.04 8.28 3.72
CA PRO A 62 0.14 9.49 2.91
C PRO A 62 -1.11 9.88 2.12
N LEU A 63 -1.88 8.90 1.64
CA LEU A 63 -3.14 9.14 0.93
C LEU A 63 -4.25 9.60 1.86
N ILE A 64 -4.30 9.08 3.10
CA ILE A 64 -5.22 9.54 4.15
C ILE A 64 -4.97 11.01 4.45
N GLN A 65 -3.71 11.39 4.63
CA GLN A 65 -3.30 12.77 4.86
C GLN A 65 -3.66 13.67 3.67
N ALA A 66 -3.37 13.24 2.44
CA ALA A 66 -3.78 13.99 1.24
C ALA A 66 -5.31 14.20 1.18
N ALA A 67 -6.09 13.16 1.47
CA ALA A 67 -7.56 13.24 1.49
C ALA A 67 -8.09 14.18 2.58
N GLN A 68 -7.44 14.24 3.75
CA GLN A 68 -7.75 15.21 4.82
C GLN A 68 -7.42 16.63 4.37
N LEU A 69 -6.27 16.84 3.75
CA LEU A 69 -5.83 18.15 3.25
C LEU A 69 -6.79 18.72 2.18
N LEU A 70 -7.37 17.86 1.35
CA LEU A 70 -8.42 18.24 0.39
C LEU A 70 -9.75 18.64 1.05
N GLN A 71 -10.00 18.16 2.28
CA GLN A 71 -11.23 18.43 3.02
C GLN A 71 -11.13 19.63 3.97
N LEU A 72 -9.92 20.07 4.31
CA LEU A 72 -9.71 21.28 5.11
C LEU A 72 -10.21 22.52 4.36
N LYS A 73 -10.94 23.38 5.07
CA LYS A 73 -11.20 24.73 4.58
C LYS A 73 -9.85 25.44 4.57
N LYS A 74 -9.54 26.23 3.55
CA LYS A 74 -8.26 26.95 3.42
C LYS A 74 -8.50 28.43 3.68
N LYS A 75 -9.09 28.77 4.84
CA LYS A 75 -9.60 30.12 5.11
C LYS A 75 -8.90 30.84 6.26
N THR A 76 -8.31 30.14 7.23
CA THR A 76 -7.66 30.76 8.40
C THR A 76 -6.17 30.41 8.49
N SER A 77 -5.42 31.14 9.33
CA SER A 77 -4.00 30.82 9.56
C SER A 77 -3.81 29.52 10.34
N GLU A 78 -4.80 29.08 11.14
CA GLU A 78 -4.78 27.74 11.73
C GLU A 78 -4.87 26.64 10.66
N ASP A 79 -5.62 26.87 9.58
CA ASP A 79 -5.65 25.93 8.44
C ASP A 79 -4.26 25.82 7.78
N ALA A 80 -3.51 26.93 7.72
CA ALA A 80 -2.14 26.94 7.20
C ALA A 80 -1.15 26.18 8.11
N GLU A 81 -1.28 26.30 9.43
CA GLU A 81 -0.50 25.50 10.40
C GLU A 81 -0.84 24.02 10.33
N ALA A 82 -2.13 23.67 10.23
CA ALA A 82 -2.57 22.29 10.05
C ALA A 82 -2.02 21.70 8.74
N ILE A 83 -2.01 22.48 7.66
CA ILE A 83 -1.37 22.10 6.39
C ILE A 83 0.13 21.90 6.57
N CYS A 84 0.85 22.80 7.24
CA CYS A 84 2.29 22.64 7.49
C CYS A 84 2.60 21.39 8.32
N SER A 85 1.79 21.10 9.36
CA SER A 85 1.92 19.92 10.21
C SER A 85 1.62 18.60 9.46
N LEU A 86 0.58 18.59 8.61
CA LEU A 86 0.23 17.43 7.79
C LEU A 86 1.25 17.21 6.67
N CYS A 87 1.70 18.31 6.04
CA CYS A 87 2.77 18.29 5.06
C CYS A 87 4.08 17.81 5.68
N THR A 88 4.40 18.09 6.95
CA THR A 88 5.62 17.53 7.56
C THR A 88 5.66 16.01 7.52
N SER A 89 4.54 15.28 7.62
CA SER A 89 4.56 13.80 7.52
C SER A 89 4.78 13.32 6.08
N LEU A 90 4.15 13.96 5.09
CA LEU A 90 4.40 13.78 3.66
C LEU A 90 5.87 14.12 3.29
N THR A 91 6.38 15.22 3.83
CA THR A 91 7.77 15.67 3.67
C THR A 91 8.72 14.77 4.44
N THR A 92 8.37 14.19 5.60
CA THR A 92 9.27 13.29 6.35
C THR A 92 9.50 11.98 5.59
N GLN A 93 8.48 11.48 4.89
CA GLN A 93 8.66 10.37 3.94
C GLN A 93 9.50 10.78 2.73
N GLN A 94 9.43 12.04 2.28
CA GLN A 94 10.34 12.60 1.28
C GLN A 94 11.77 12.87 1.84
N MET A 95 11.91 13.12 3.15
CA MET A 95 13.18 13.43 3.84
C MET A 95 13.98 12.18 4.18
N HIS A 96 13.33 11.02 4.45
CA HIS A 96 14.03 9.74 4.59
C HIS A 96 14.73 9.30 3.29
N LEU A 97 14.37 9.89 2.15
CA LEU A 97 15.08 9.70 0.87
C LEU A 97 16.28 10.63 0.74
N GLN A 98 16.39 11.70 1.54
CA GLN A 98 17.43 12.73 1.45
C GLN A 98 18.78 12.29 2.04
N GLU A 99 18.83 11.20 2.80
CA GLU A 99 20.08 10.52 3.17
C GLU A 99 20.67 9.64 2.05
N ARG A 100 19.98 9.51 0.90
CA ARG A 100 20.55 8.97 -0.34
C ARG A 100 20.77 10.13 -1.32
N ASN A 101 21.96 10.18 -1.93
CA ASN A 101 22.46 11.22 -2.85
C ASN A 101 21.67 11.39 -4.18
N ASP A 102 20.36 11.17 -4.20
CA ASP A 102 19.51 11.21 -5.39
C ASP A 102 18.55 12.42 -5.40
N PRO A 103 18.16 12.93 -6.58
CA PRO A 103 17.36 14.15 -6.72
C PRO A 103 16.02 14.05 -5.97
N PRO A 104 15.45 15.18 -5.49
CA PRO A 104 14.20 15.16 -4.72
C PRO A 104 13.07 14.59 -5.57
N GLN A 105 12.74 13.32 -5.35
CA GLN A 105 11.58 12.70 -5.99
C GLN A 105 10.32 13.25 -5.33
N LEU A 106 9.70 14.21 -6.00
CA LEU A 106 8.40 14.79 -5.62
C LEU A 106 7.27 13.73 -5.69
N LEU A 107 7.49 12.64 -6.43
CA LEU A 107 6.54 11.55 -6.69
C LEU A 107 6.96 10.28 -5.95
N LEU A 108 5.99 9.52 -5.45
CA LEU A 108 6.25 8.17 -4.94
C LEU A 108 6.66 7.24 -6.09
N ASP A 109 7.75 6.51 -5.93
CA ASP A 109 8.17 5.52 -6.92
C ASP A 109 7.24 4.30 -6.88
N PHE A 110 6.28 4.26 -7.79
CA PHE A 110 5.38 3.12 -7.93
C PHE A 110 6.09 1.81 -8.31
N LYS A 111 7.37 1.87 -8.75
CA LYS A 111 8.21 0.70 -9.04
C LYS A 111 8.98 0.20 -7.83
N HIS A 112 8.93 0.90 -6.69
CA HIS A 112 9.55 0.42 -5.47
C HIS A 112 8.97 -0.95 -5.09
N MET A 113 9.86 -1.90 -4.79
CA MET A 113 9.50 -3.23 -4.33
C MET A 113 10.06 -3.47 -2.93
N PHE A 114 9.20 -3.83 -1.99
CA PHE A 114 9.64 -4.28 -0.68
C PHE A 114 10.45 -5.59 -0.81
N PRO A 115 11.54 -5.76 -0.05
CA PRO A 115 12.25 -7.03 0.03
C PRO A 115 11.29 -8.16 0.41
N VAL A 116 11.36 -9.27 -0.33
CA VAL A 116 10.50 -10.44 -0.08
C VAL A 116 11.25 -11.46 0.78
N PHE A 117 10.58 -11.95 1.80
CA PHE A 117 11.05 -13.00 2.70
C PHE A 117 10.22 -14.27 2.50
N PHE A 118 10.89 -15.42 2.44
CA PHE A 118 10.24 -16.73 2.38
C PHE A 118 10.50 -17.46 3.70
N PRO A 119 9.73 -17.17 4.77
CA PRO A 119 9.92 -17.86 6.04
C PRO A 119 9.61 -19.35 5.88
N PHE A 120 10.33 -20.17 6.64
CA PHE A 120 10.04 -21.60 6.71
C PHE A 120 8.59 -21.80 7.19
N ASN A 121 7.80 -22.50 6.38
CA ASN A 121 6.43 -22.84 6.69
C ASN A 121 6.26 -24.36 6.49
N PRO A 122 6.42 -25.17 7.56
CA PRO A 122 6.36 -26.61 7.44
C PRO A 122 4.96 -27.05 7.00
N SER A 123 4.90 -28.03 6.11
CA SER A 123 3.65 -28.67 5.71
C SER A 123 3.32 -29.80 6.69
N SER A 124 2.04 -29.98 7.00
CA SER A 124 1.54 -31.17 7.71
C SER A 124 1.36 -32.39 6.80
N ILE A 125 1.62 -32.24 5.50
CA ILE A 125 1.46 -33.31 4.50
C ILE A 125 2.63 -34.29 4.62
N THR A 126 2.30 -35.56 4.87
CA THR A 126 3.28 -36.65 4.86
C THR A 126 3.51 -37.15 3.43
N MET A 127 4.72 -37.58 3.11
CA MET A 127 5.06 -38.09 1.77
C MET A 127 4.22 -39.33 1.40
N ASP A 128 3.89 -40.17 2.39
CA ASP A 128 3.09 -41.38 2.18
C ASP A 128 1.64 -41.09 1.75
N SER A 129 1.12 -39.89 2.05
CA SER A 129 -0.24 -39.47 1.68
C SER A 129 -0.36 -38.87 0.27
N ILE A 130 0.75 -38.57 -0.39
CA ILE A 130 0.74 -37.91 -1.70
C ILE A 130 0.44 -38.93 -2.81
N HIS A 131 -0.62 -38.69 -3.58
CA HIS A 131 -0.97 -39.46 -4.77
C HIS A 131 -0.95 -38.57 -6.02
N LEU A 132 -0.46 -39.10 -7.14
CA LEU A 132 -0.43 -38.38 -8.41
C LEU A 132 -1.76 -38.58 -9.16
N PRO A 133 -2.50 -37.50 -9.50
CA PRO A 133 -3.71 -37.63 -10.30
C PRO A 133 -3.39 -38.03 -11.75
N ALA A 134 -4.21 -38.92 -12.31
CA ALA A 134 -4.04 -39.44 -13.67
C ALA A 134 -4.07 -38.34 -14.76
N SER A 135 -4.73 -37.22 -14.48
CA SER A 135 -4.76 -36.04 -15.37
C SER A 135 -3.39 -35.43 -15.65
N LEU A 136 -2.38 -35.70 -14.81
CA LEU A 136 -1.01 -35.23 -15.03
C LEU A 136 -0.24 -36.09 -16.04
N ASN A 137 -0.77 -37.24 -16.45
CA ASN A 137 -0.16 -38.17 -17.40
C ASN A 137 1.27 -38.59 -17.00
N LEU A 138 1.48 -38.83 -15.71
CA LEU A 138 2.77 -39.20 -15.11
C LEU A 138 2.86 -40.71 -14.82
N GLU A 139 2.32 -41.54 -15.71
CA GLU A 139 2.25 -42.99 -15.52
C GLU A 139 3.63 -43.68 -15.49
N PHE A 140 4.67 -43.00 -15.96
CA PHE A 140 6.05 -43.47 -15.90
C PHE A 140 6.69 -43.34 -14.51
N LEU A 141 6.08 -42.62 -13.57
CA LEU A 141 6.59 -42.44 -12.21
C LEU A 141 6.00 -43.49 -11.26
N ASN A 142 6.87 -44.17 -10.52
CA ASN A 142 6.48 -45.07 -9.45
C ASN A 142 6.74 -44.40 -8.10
N LYS A 143 5.76 -44.47 -7.20
CA LYS A 143 5.94 -44.07 -5.80
C LYS A 143 6.81 -45.14 -5.11
N VAL A 144 7.89 -44.71 -4.47
CA VAL A 144 8.81 -45.53 -3.68
C VAL A 144 8.62 -45.25 -2.20
#